data_AF-A0A2D4MBX6-F1
#
_entry.id   AF-A0A2D4MBX6-F1
#
_cell.length_a   1.000
_cell.length_b   1.000
_cell.length_c   1.000
_cell.angle_alpha   90.00
_cell.angle_beta   90.00
_cell.angle_gamma   90.00
#
_symmetry.space_group_name_H-M   'P 1'
#
loop_
_entity.id
_entity.type
_entity.pdbx_description
1 polymer ?
#
loop_
_entity_poly.entity_id
_entity_poly.type
_entity_poly.pdbx_seq_one_letter_code
_entity_poly.pdbx_strand_id
1 'polypeptide(L)'
;LLGYCASVTLIAVGILLVTSSFLALGFTGTFLGDYFGILMETKVTSFPFDLMKNPMYWGSTSIYFGWALMNASPVGFVLTTVVALCYTVALLYEGPFTEEIYRNKAPKCE
;
A
#
# COMPACT_ATOMS: atom_id res chain seq x y z
N LEU A 1 11.50 15.80 21.60
CA LEU A 1 10.01 15.84 21.62
C LEU A 1 9.43 15.87 20.21
N LEU A 2 9.74 16.89 19.38
CA LEU A 2 9.21 17.00 18.02
C LEU A 2 9.46 15.76 17.13
N GLY A 3 10.69 15.24 17.10
CA GLY A 3 11.02 14.04 16.32
C GLY A 3 10.28 12.77 16.80
N TYR A 4 9.99 12.68 18.10
CA TYR A 4 9.20 11.58 18.65
C TYR A 4 7.73 11.69 18.24
N CYS A 5 7.13 12.88 18.35
CA CYS A 5 5.76 13.14 17.88
C CYS A 5 5.63 12.84 16.38
N ALA A 6 6.58 13.31 15.55
CA ALA A 6 6.61 13.02 14.12
C ALA A 6 6.66 11.51 13.84
N SER A 7 7.51 10.78 14.56
CA SER A 7 7.62 9.32 14.42
C SER A 7 6.32 8.59 14.76
N VAL A 8 5.68 8.97 15.87
CA VAL A 8 4.39 8.40 16.29
C VAL A 8 3.30 8.70 15.26
N THR A 9 3.25 9.93 14.73
CA THR A 9 2.29 10.30 13.68
C THR A 9 2.50 9.47 12.42
N LEU A 10 3.74 9.30 11.96
CA LEU A 10 4.07 8.48 10.78
C LEU A 10 3.65 7.02 10.96
N ILE A 11 3.89 6.45 12.15
CA ILE A 11 3.49 5.08 12.48
C ILE A 11 1.96 4.97 12.53
N ALA A 12 1.27 5.88 13.20
CA ALA A 12 -0.18 5.86 13.34
C ALA A 12 -0.89 5.99 11.97
N VAL A 13 -0.46 6.94 11.14
CA VAL A 13 -0.98 7.11 9.78
C VAL A 13 -0.69 5.85 8.95
N GLY A 14 0.51 5.30 9.05
CA GLY A 14 0.87 4.09 8.32
C GLY A 14 0.03 2.87 8.72
N ILE A 15 -0.21 2.66 10.02
CA ILE A 15 -1.10 1.60 10.53
C ILE A 15 -2.52 1.80 10.00
N LEU A 16 -3.02 3.04 10.03
CA LEU A 16 -4.36 3.37 9.55
C LEU A 16 -4.49 3.04 8.05
N LEU A 17 -3.52 3.43 7.22
CA LEU A 17 -3.52 3.10 5.80
C LEU A 17 -3.46 1.58 5.56
N VAL A 18 -2.57 0.85 6.23
CA VAL A 18 -2.44 -0.61 6.05
C VAL A 18 -3.70 -1.34 6.49
N THR A 19 -4.23 -1.02 7.67
CA THR A 19 -5.41 -1.72 8.22
C THR A 19 -6.66 -1.40 7.43
N SER A 20 -6.90 -0.13 7.05
CA SER A 20 -8.05 0.22 6.21
C SER A 20 -7.94 -0.39 4.80
N SER A 21 -6.73 -0.49 4.24
CA SER A 21 -6.52 -1.19 2.96
C SER A 21 -6.88 -2.68 3.07
N PHE A 22 -6.41 -3.33 4.14
CA PHE A 22 -6.69 -4.74 4.39
C PHE A 22 -8.19 -4.99 4.60
N LEU A 23 -8.88 -4.13 5.34
CA LEU A 23 -10.32 -4.25 5.55
C LEU A 23 -11.12 -4.09 4.26
N ALA A 24 -10.65 -3.26 3.33
CA ALA A 24 -11.32 -3.03 2.05
C ALA A 24 -11.05 -4.16 1.02
N LEU A 25 -9.83 -4.70 0.98
CA LEU A 25 -9.43 -5.77 0.05
C LEU A 25 -9.73 -7.18 0.58
N GLY A 26 -9.80 -7.35 1.90
CA GLY A 26 -9.83 -8.65 2.57
C GLY A 26 -8.51 -9.42 2.45
N PHE A 27 -8.52 -10.66 2.94
CA PHE A 27 -7.34 -11.52 2.96
C PHE A 27 -6.82 -11.84 1.55
N THR A 28 -7.70 -12.31 0.67
CA THR A 28 -7.31 -12.71 -0.68
C THR A 28 -6.84 -11.51 -1.51
N GLY A 29 -7.60 -10.41 -1.53
CA GLY A 29 -7.18 -9.21 -2.28
C GLY A 29 -5.88 -8.59 -1.77
N THR A 30 -5.56 -8.74 -0.48
CA THR A 30 -4.30 -8.22 0.07
C THR A 30 -3.09 -9.08 -0.30
N PHE A 31 -3.19 -10.40 -0.16
CA PHE A 31 -2.02 -11.28 -0.29
C PHE A 31 -1.88 -11.93 -1.66
N LEU A 32 -3.01 -12.21 -2.32
CA LEU A 32 -3.04 -12.81 -3.65
C LEU A 32 -3.40 -11.79 -4.74
N GLY A 33 -3.83 -10.57 -4.40
CA GLY A 33 -4.24 -9.58 -5.39
C GLY A 33 -5.27 -10.14 -6.38
N ASP A 34 -5.15 -9.75 -7.65
CA ASP A 34 -5.97 -10.27 -8.75
C ASP A 34 -5.34 -11.53 -9.42
N TYR A 35 -4.37 -12.18 -8.76
CA TYR A 35 -3.73 -13.39 -9.31
C TYR A 35 -4.68 -14.60 -9.26
N PHE A 36 -4.39 -15.61 -10.09
CA PHE A 36 -5.15 -16.87 -10.20
C PHE A 36 -6.62 -16.72 -10.63
N GLY A 37 -7.03 -15.56 -11.16
CA GLY A 37 -8.40 -15.33 -11.60
C GLY A 37 -9.39 -15.03 -10.46
N ILE A 38 -8.89 -14.79 -9.24
CA ILE A 38 -9.72 -14.35 -8.11
C ILE A 38 -9.80 -12.82 -8.15
N LEU A 39 -10.76 -12.30 -8.91
CA LEU A 39 -10.98 -10.86 -9.09
C LEU A 39 -12.09 -10.35 -8.19
N MET A 40 -11.93 -9.15 -7.63
CA MET A 40 -13.07 -8.45 -7.01
C MET A 40 -14.08 -8.05 -8.09
N GLU A 41 -15.37 -7.91 -7.71
CA GLU A 41 -16.42 -7.49 -8.64
C GLU A 41 -16.10 -6.16 -9.30
N THR A 42 -15.66 -5.20 -8.49
CA THR A 42 -15.22 -3.87 -8.91
C THR A 42 -13.91 -3.51 -8.20
N LYS A 43 -13.12 -2.65 -8.84
CA LYS A 43 -11.91 -2.11 -8.23
C LYS A 43 -12.31 -1.29 -7.01
N VAL A 44 -11.66 -1.53 -5.88
CA VAL A 44 -11.92 -0.80 -4.64
C VAL A 44 -11.55 0.67 -4.83
N THR A 45 -12.53 1.55 -4.68
CA THR A 45 -12.38 3.01 -4.74
C THR A 45 -12.71 3.69 -3.41
N SER A 46 -13.08 2.93 -2.38
CA SER A 46 -13.33 3.47 -1.04
C SER A 46 -12.02 3.83 -0.34
N PHE A 47 -12.11 4.56 0.78
CA PHE A 47 -10.97 4.84 1.64
C PHE A 47 -10.20 3.54 2.00
N PRO A 48 -8.85 3.51 1.91
CA PRO A 48 -7.93 4.61 1.61
C PRO A 48 -7.56 4.77 0.11
N PHE A 49 -8.14 3.98 -0.79
CA PHE A 49 -7.81 3.97 -2.22
C PHE A 49 -8.31 5.20 -2.99
N ASP A 50 -9.30 5.91 -2.47
CA ASP A 50 -9.76 7.21 -3.01
C ASP A 50 -8.71 8.33 -2.84
N LEU A 51 -7.90 8.25 -1.77
CA LEU A 51 -6.92 9.30 -1.45
C LEU A 51 -5.59 9.11 -2.17
N MET A 52 -5.13 7.87 -2.29
CA MET A 52 -3.86 7.55 -2.92
C MET A 52 -3.86 6.16 -3.54
N LYS A 53 -2.99 5.98 -4.53
CA LYS A 53 -2.73 4.67 -5.13
C LYS A 53 -1.90 3.81 -4.17
N ASN A 54 -2.25 2.53 -4.06
CA ASN A 54 -1.48 1.53 -3.32
C ASN A 54 -1.19 1.92 -1.85
N PRO A 55 -2.22 2.31 -1.07
CA PRO A 55 -2.08 2.84 0.28
C PRO A 55 -1.39 1.88 1.25
N MET A 56 -1.49 0.57 1.04
CA MET A 56 -0.80 -0.43 1.86
C MET A 56 0.72 -0.32 1.78
N TYR A 57 1.27 -0.12 0.58
CA TYR A 57 2.71 -0.01 0.33
C TYR A 57 3.29 1.28 0.94
N TRP A 58 2.57 2.40 0.80
CA TRP A 58 2.94 3.67 1.43
C TRP A 58 2.78 3.62 2.94
N GLY A 59 1.71 2.97 3.42
CA GLY A 59 1.43 2.79 4.83
C GLY A 59 2.53 1.99 5.53
N SER A 60 2.93 0.83 4.99
CA SER A 60 4.01 0.02 5.56
C SER A 60 5.36 0.75 5.52
N THR A 61 5.66 1.45 4.43
CA THR A 61 6.87 2.29 4.32
C THR A 61 6.89 3.38 5.39
N SER A 62 5.76 4.04 5.65
CA SER A 62 5.61 5.05 6.70
C SER A 62 5.83 4.47 8.10
N ILE A 63 5.35 3.26 8.36
CA ILE A 63 5.60 2.55 9.63
C ILE A 63 7.10 2.30 9.81
N TYR A 64 7.77 1.74 8.81
CA TYR A 64 9.21 1.45 8.89
C TYR A 64 10.04 2.72 9.05
N PHE A 65 9.71 3.78 8.30
CA PHE A 65 10.38 5.06 8.39
C PHE A 65 10.19 5.70 9.78
N GLY A 66 8.96 5.74 10.28
CA GLY A 66 8.66 6.26 11.61
C GLY A 66 9.35 5.46 12.72
N TRP A 67 9.42 4.14 12.60
CA TRP A 67 10.12 3.28 13.56
C TRP A 67 11.64 3.52 13.54
N ALA A 68 12.23 3.65 12.35
CA ALA A 68 13.65 3.97 12.18
C ALA A 68 13.99 5.35 12.77
N LEU A 69 13.13 6.34 12.53
CA LEU A 69 13.25 7.70 13.07
C LEU A 69 13.15 7.70 14.60
N MET A 70 12.18 6.99 15.16
CA MET A 70 11.97 6.90 16.61
C MET A 70 13.19 6.34 17.34
N ASN A 71 13.88 5.38 16.72
CA ASN A 71 15.06 4.73 17.26
C ASN A 71 16.38 5.36 16.80
N ALA A 72 16.32 6.48 16.06
CA ALA A 72 17.47 7.14 15.43
C ALA A 72 18.42 6.15 14.71
N SER A 73 17.86 5.17 14.00
CA SER A 73 18.60 4.04 13.43
C SER A 73 19.00 4.28 11.97
N PRO A 74 20.31 4.46 11.66
CA PRO A 74 20.78 4.61 10.28
C PRO A 74 20.47 3.38 9.42
N VAL A 75 20.63 2.19 10.00
CA VAL A 75 20.32 0.91 9.33
C VAL A 75 18.83 0.83 9.01
N GLY A 76 17.97 1.29 9.91
CA GLY A 76 16.52 1.36 9.69
C GLY A 76 16.15 2.23 8.48
N PHE A 77 16.82 3.36 8.29
CA PHE A 77 16.60 4.21 7.11
C PHE A 77 17.03 3.54 5.80
N VAL A 78 18.19 2.86 5.81
CA VAL A 78 18.67 2.10 4.64
C VAL A 78 17.67 1.00 4.29
N LEU A 79 17.25 0.19 5.27
CA LEU A 79 16.27 -0.87 5.05
C LEU A 79 14.93 -0.34 4.55
N THR A 80 14.44 0.76 5.15
CA THR A 80 13.20 1.41 4.69
C THR A 80 13.30 1.84 3.23
N THR A 81 14.45 2.41 2.83
CA THR A 81 14.70 2.83 1.45
C THR A 81 14.72 1.63 0.50
N VAL A 82 15.41 0.55 0.87
CA VAL A 82 15.45 -0.69 0.09
C VAL A 82 14.05 -1.26 -0.11
N VAL A 83 13.23 -1.30 0.95
CA VAL A 83 11.84 -1.77 0.86
C VAL A 83 11.01 -0.87 -0.06
N ALA A 84 11.13 0.45 0.07
CA ALA A 84 10.42 1.39 -0.80
C ALA A 84 10.81 1.22 -2.29
N LEU A 85 12.08 0.93 -2.58
CA LEU A 85 12.53 0.60 -3.93
C LEU A 85 11.92 -0.71 -4.45
N CYS A 86 11.92 -1.76 -3.62
CA CYS A 86 11.27 -3.02 -3.98
C CYS A 86 9.77 -2.83 -4.28
N TYR A 87 9.07 -2.04 -3.46
CA TYR A 87 7.68 -1.68 -3.70
C TYR A 87 7.49 -0.91 -4.99
N THR A 88 8.35 0.07 -5.27
CA THR A 88 8.31 0.84 -6.52
C THR A 88 8.42 -0.09 -7.72
N VAL A 89 9.39 -1.03 -7.70
CA VAL A 89 9.56 -2.01 -8.76
C VAL A 89 8.32 -2.91 -8.89
N ALA A 90 7.76 -3.42 -7.78
CA ALA A 90 6.56 -4.25 -7.82
C ALA A 90 5.37 -3.51 -8.44
N LEU A 91 5.15 -2.25 -8.07
CA LEU A 91 4.05 -1.42 -8.56
C LEU A 91 4.13 -1.09 -10.05
N LEU A 92 5.34 -1.11 -10.64
CA LEU A 92 5.50 -0.96 -12.10
C LEU A 92 4.87 -2.11 -12.88
N TYR A 93 4.77 -3.30 -12.28
CA TYR A 93 4.14 -4.47 -12.91
C TYR A 93 2.68 -4.64 -12.45
N GLU A 94 2.43 -4.52 -11.15
CA GLU A 94 1.10 -4.70 -10.58
C GLU A 94 0.09 -3.66 -11.09
N GLY A 95 0.50 -2.39 -11.17
CA GLY A 95 -0.38 -1.29 -11.59
C GLY A 95 -1.01 -1.52 -12.98
N PRO A 96 -0.20 -1.69 -14.04
CA PRO A 96 -0.71 -1.95 -15.39
C PRO A 96 -1.54 -3.24 -15.47
N PHE A 97 -1.11 -4.29 -14.79
CA PHE A 97 -1.79 -5.59 -14.77
C PHE A 97 -3.22 -5.48 -14.20
N THR A 98 -3.36 -4.87 -13.02
CA THR A 98 -4.67 -4.65 -12.39
C THR A 98 -5.54 -3.73 -13.26
N GLU A 99 -4.99 -2.63 -13.79
CA GLU A 99 -5.77 -1.73 -14.65
C GLU A 99 -6.29 -2.42 -15.94
N GLU A 100 -5.49 -3.28 -16.57
CA GLU A 100 -5.90 -4.04 -17.75
C GLU A 100 -7.01 -5.05 -17.42
N ILE A 101 -6.86 -5.79 -16.32
CA ILE A 101 -7.86 -6.76 -15.86
C ILE A 101 -9.23 -6.11 -15.64
N TYR A 102 -9.28 -5.01 -14.88
CA TYR A 102 -10.56 -4.36 -14.59
C TYR A 102 -11.13 -3.61 -15.82
N ARG A 103 -10.29 -3.15 -16.75
CA ARG A 103 -10.74 -2.60 -18.04
C ARG A 103 -11.42 -3.67 -18.90
N ASN A 104 -10.86 -4.87 -18.95
CA ASN A 104 -11.42 -5.99 -19.72
C ASN A 104 -12.72 -6.54 -19.09
N LYS A 105 -12.88 -6.38 -17.77
CA LYS A 105 -14.08 -6.77 -17.03
C LYS A 105 -15.22 -5.75 -17.14
N ALA A 106 -14.92 -4.47 -17.36
CA ALA A 106 -15.95 -3.45 -17.52
C ALA A 106 -16.80 -3.75 -18.77
N PRO A 107 -18.14 -3.58 -18.71
CA PRO A 107 -18.99 -3.78 -19.88
C PRO A 107 -18.53 -2.83 -20.98
N LYS A 108 -18.22 -3.37 -22.16
CA LYS A 108 -18.00 -2.56 -23.36
C LYS A 108 -19.33 -1.87 -23.64
N CYS A 109 -19.36 -0.53 -23.62
CA CYS A 109 -20.49 0.21 -24.20
C CYS A 109 -20.55 -0.15 -25.69
N GLU A 110 -21.57 -0.93 -26.08
CA GLU A 110 -22.07 -0.98 -27.46
C GLU A 110 -22.98 0.23 -27.75
#